data_AF-A0AA39J5T8-F1
#
_entry.id   AF-A0AA39J5T8-F1
#
_cell.length_a   1.000
_cell.length_b   1.000
_cell.length_c   1.000
_cell.angle_alpha   90.00
_cell.angle_beta   90.00
_cell.angle_gamma   90.00
#
_symmetry.space_group_name_H-M   'P 1'
#
loop_
_entity.id
_entity.type
_entity.pdbx_description
1 polymer ?
#
loop_
_entity_poly.entity_id
_entity_poly.type
_entity_poly.pdbx_seq_one_letter_code
_entity_poly.pdbx_strand_id
1 'polypeptide(L)' 'LLVPKFHEPGHKAEDHEQFSFNLAEGAALSDGECPERIWAPHNVLGNSTKTAGPGTRQDLIDDHFRFWNWLK' A
#
# COMPACT_ATOMS: atom_id res chain seq x y z
N LEU A 1 13.36 -11.74 1.83
CA LEU A 1 12.28 -10.72 1.86
C LEU A 1 12.75 -9.57 0.97
N LEU A 2 11.96 -9.13 -0.01
CA LEU A 2 12.37 -8.06 -0.94
C LEU A 2 12.00 -6.69 -0.37
N VAL A 3 12.74 -5.65 -0.77
CA VAL A 3 12.48 -4.25 -0.42
C VAL A 3 11.81 -3.55 -1.60
N PRO A 4 10.60 -2.96 -1.45
CA PRO A 4 9.96 -2.19 -2.52
C PRO A 4 10.88 -1.06 -3.04
N LYS A 5 10.82 -0.80 -4.35
CA LYS A 5 11.81 0.04 -5.03
C LYS A 5 11.84 1.48 -4.55
N PHE A 6 10.71 2.03 -4.08
CA PHE A 6 10.67 3.37 -3.50
C PHE A 6 11.40 3.44 -2.15
N HIS A 7 11.40 2.33 -1.41
CA HIS A 7 12.02 2.24 -0.09
C HIS A 7 13.50 1.88 -0.14
N GLU A 8 13.96 1.22 -1.20
CA GLU A 8 15.33 0.73 -1.34
C GLU A 8 16.42 1.79 -1.06
N PRO A 9 16.33 3.05 -1.58
CA PRO A 9 17.33 4.08 -1.26
C PRO A 9 17.41 4.48 0.22
N GLY A 10 16.38 4.16 1.01
CA GLY A 10 16.35 4.36 2.46
C GLY A 10 17.18 3.34 3.24
N HIS A 11 17.49 2.20 2.63
CA HIS A 11 18.31 1.15 3.25
C HIS A 11 19.79 1.41 2.97
N LYS A 12 20.54 1.78 4.02
CA LYS A 12 21.97 2.09 3.94
C LYS A 12 22.87 0.97 4.48
N ALA A 13 22.34 -0.26 4.53
CA ALA A 13 23.10 -1.41 4.98
C ALA A 13 24.04 -1.90 3.86
N GLU A 14 25.19 -2.44 4.25
CA GLU A 14 26.06 -3.19 3.35
C GLU A 14 25.33 -4.44 2.83
N ASP A 15 25.63 -4.84 1.59
CA ASP A 15 25.03 -5.98 0.88
C ASP A 15 23.49 -5.96 0.79
N HIS A 16 22.84 -4.80 0.89
CA HIS A 16 21.36 -4.72 0.87
C HIS A 16 20.76 -5.02 -0.50
N GLU A 17 21.54 -4.98 -1.58
CA GLU A 17 21.11 -5.23 -2.96
C GLU A 17 20.53 -6.65 -3.14
N GLN A 18 20.90 -7.60 -2.27
CA GLN A 18 20.33 -8.95 -2.23
C GLN A 18 18.80 -8.96 -2.01
N PHE A 19 18.24 -7.85 -1.53
CA PHE A 19 16.80 -7.65 -1.35
C PHE A 19 16.14 -6.87 -2.49
N SER A 20 16.90 -6.50 -3.52
CA SER A 20 16.41 -5.75 -4.67
C SER A 20 15.47 -6.59 -5.52
N PHE A 21 14.32 -6.00 -5.91
CA PHE A 21 13.44 -6.58 -6.92
C PHE A 21 14.14 -6.82 -8.27
N ASN A 22 15.23 -6.11 -8.56
CA ASN A 22 15.99 -6.29 -9.80
C ASN A 22 16.84 -7.57 -9.81
N LEU A 23 17.15 -8.13 -8.64
CA LEU A 23 17.93 -9.37 -8.49
C LEU A 23 17.05 -10.58 -8.14
N ALA A 24 15.74 -10.36 -7.93
CA ALA A 24 14.81 -11.38 -7.49
C ALA A 24 14.28 -12.22 -8.66
N GLU A 25 14.55 -13.52 -8.63
CA GLU A 25 13.97 -14.46 -9.58
C GLU A 25 12.44 -14.50 -9.45
N GLY A 26 11.75 -14.49 -10.60
CA GLY A 26 10.28 -14.52 -10.65
C GLY A 26 9.58 -13.19 -10.34
N ALA A 27 10.31 -12.13 -9.98
CA ALA A 27 9.73 -10.81 -9.70
C ALA A 27 9.38 -9.99 -10.96
N ALA A 28 9.84 -10.43 -12.14
CA ALA A 28 9.63 -9.76 -13.42
C ALA A 28 9.92 -8.24 -13.33
N LEU A 29 9.04 -7.39 -13.86
CA LEU A 29 9.15 -5.93 -13.78
C LEU A 29 8.37 -5.33 -12.60
N SER A 30 8.14 -6.11 -11.53
CA SER A 30 7.47 -5.61 -10.33
C SER A 30 8.35 -4.61 -9.58
N ASP A 31 7.70 -3.65 -8.91
CA ASP A 31 8.32 -2.65 -8.04
C ASP A 31 8.02 -2.87 -6.56
N GLY A 32 7.06 -3.76 -6.23
CA GLY A 32 6.60 -3.98 -4.87
C GLY A 32 5.70 -2.86 -4.30
N GLU A 33 5.34 -1.84 -5.09
CA GLU A 33 4.65 -0.62 -4.63
C GLU A 33 3.12 -0.66 -4.84
N CYS A 34 2.60 -1.78 -5.32
CA CYS A 34 1.18 -1.92 -5.63
C CYS A 34 0.28 -1.72 -4.38
N PRO A 35 0.59 -2.35 -3.21
CA PRO A 35 -0.18 -2.10 -1.99
C PRO A 35 -0.21 -0.63 -1.58
N GLU A 36 0.92 0.07 -1.68
CA GLU A 36 1.10 1.47 -1.30
C GLU A 36 0.30 2.39 -2.24
N ARG A 37 0.36 2.16 -3.56
CA ARG A 37 -0.42 2.89 -4.56
C ARG A 37 -1.93 2.68 -4.39
N ILE A 38 -2.34 1.47 -4.02
CA ILE A 38 -3.75 1.16 -3.76
C ILE A 38 -4.19 1.80 -2.45
N TRP A 39 -3.35 1.83 -1.41
CA TRP A 39 -3.76 2.33 -0.10
C TRP A 39 -3.75 3.85 0.01
N ALA A 40 -2.80 4.53 -0.64
CA ALA A 40 -2.62 5.98 -0.52
C ALA A 40 -3.92 6.82 -0.76
N PRO A 41 -4.77 6.53 -1.76
CA PRO A 41 -6.03 7.24 -1.97
C PRO A 41 -7.02 7.13 -0.79
N HIS A 42 -6.93 6.07 0.01
CA HIS A 42 -7.85 5.79 1.12
C HIS A 42 -7.49 6.55 2.41
N ASN A 43 -6.32 7.19 2.48
CA ASN A 43 -5.87 7.94 3.66
C ASN A 43 -6.85 9.05 4.08
N VAL A 44 -7.58 9.63 3.13
CA VAL A 44 -8.57 10.68 3.39
C VAL A 44 -9.75 10.19 4.25
N LEU A 45 -10.03 8.88 4.26
CA LEU A 45 -11.08 8.28 5.08
C LEU A 45 -10.84 8.44 6.57
N GLY A 46 -9.57 8.48 7.00
CA GLY A 46 -9.22 8.65 8.40
C GLY A 46 -9.80 9.94 8.98
N ASN A 47 -9.64 11.05 8.25
CA ASN A 47 -10.15 12.35 8.67
C ASN A 47 -11.65 12.52 8.45
N SER A 48 -12.21 11.99 7.35
CA SER A 48 -13.64 12.15 7.06
C SER A 48 -14.55 11.34 7.99
N THR A 49 -14.06 10.23 8.55
CA THR A 49 -14.82 9.36 9.45
C THR A 49 -14.53 9.57 10.94
N LYS A 50 -13.66 10.53 11.30
CA LYS A 50 -13.18 10.71 12.68
C LYS A 50 -14.27 11.03 13.72
N THR A 51 -15.37 11.64 13.28
CA THR A 51 -16.50 12.02 14.14
C THR A 51 -17.61 10.97 14.14
N ALA A 52 -17.52 9.94 13.32
CA ALA A 52 -18.51 8.87 13.27
C ALA A 52 -18.35 7.94 14.48
N GLY A 53 -19.49 7.44 15.00
CA GLY A 53 -19.48 6.39 16.01
C GLY A 53 -18.87 5.09 15.46
N PRO A 54 -18.42 4.14 16.32
CA PRO A 54 -17.66 2.96 15.88
C PRO A 54 -18.35 2.11 14.80
N GLY A 55 -19.66 1.88 14.90
CA GLY A 55 -20.44 1.14 13.90
C GLY A 55 -20.54 1.90 12.58
N THR A 56 -21.02 3.14 12.62
CA THR A 56 -21.13 4.01 11.43
C THR A 56 -19.77 4.23 10.74
N ARG A 57 -18.67 4.31 11.51
CA ARG A 57 -17.32 4.41 10.95
C ARG A 57 -16.95 3.17 10.15
N GLN A 58 -17.31 1.96 10.61
CA GLN A 58 -17.09 0.73 9.85
C GLN A 58 -17.95 0.73 8.58
N ASP A 59 -19.23 1.05 8.68
CA ASP A 59 -20.15 1.08 7.53
C ASP A 59 -19.63 2.04 6.43
N LEU A 60 -19.20 3.25 6.81
CA LEU A 60 -18.65 4.24 5.87
C LEU A 60 -17.37 3.76 5.16
N ILE A 61 -16.50 3.04 5.88
CA ILE A 61 -15.26 2.50 5.33
C ILE A 61 -15.57 1.34 4.37
N ASP A 62 -16.47 0.44 4.77
CA ASP A 62 -16.91 -0.69 3.96
C ASP A 62 -17.57 -0.23 2.66
N ASP A 63 -18.50 0.74 2.73
CA ASP A 63 -19.17 1.29 1.55
C ASP A 63 -18.17 1.95 0.59
N HIS A 64 -17.18 2.68 1.12
CA HIS A 64 -16.14 3.28 0.29
C HIS A 64 -15.30 2.21 -0.43
N PHE A 65 -14.84 1.17 0.28
CA PHE A 65 -14.07 0.09 -0.35
C PHE A 65 -14.90 -0.73 -1.34
N ARG A 66 -16.20 -0.95 -1.07
CA ARG A 66 -17.11 -1.59 -2.02
C ARG A 66 -17.24 -0.78 -3.31
N PHE A 67 -17.43 0.53 -3.20
CA PHE A 67 -17.48 1.41 -4.37
C PHE A 67 -16.16 1.43 -5.13
N TRP A 68 -15.03 1.52 -4.42
CA TRP A 68 -13.70 1.48 -5.05
C TRP A 68 -13.45 0.15 -5.77
N ASN A 69 -13.92 -0.97 -5.21
CA ASN A 69 -13.87 -2.28 -5.87
C ASN A 69 -14.76 -2.37 -7.11
N TRP A 70 -15.90 -1.66 -7.13
CA TRP A 70 -16.78 -1.61 -8.31
C TRP A 70 -16.17 -0.80 -9.46
N LEU A 71 -15.36 0.21 -9.17
CA LEU A 71 -14.67 1.02 -10.18
C LEU A 71 -13.50 0.30 -10.89
N LYS A 72 -13.18 -0.93 -10.49
CA LYS A 72 -12.08 -1.73 -11.05
C LYS A 72 -12.41 -2.31 -12.42
#